data_AF-A0A7J4VHJ0-F1
#
_entry.id   AF-A0A7J4VHJ0-F1
#
_cell.length_a   1.000
_cell.length_b   1.000
_cell.length_c   1.000
_cell.angle_alpha   90.00
_cell.angle_beta   90.00
_cell.angle_gamma   90.00
#
_symmetry.space_group_name_H-M   'P 1'
#
loop_
_entity.id
_entity.type
_entity.pdbx_description
1 polymer ?
#
loop_
_entity_poly.entity_id
_entity_poly.type
_entity_poly.pdbx_seq_one_letter_code
_entity_poly.pdbx_strand_id
1 'polypeptide(L)'
;MERDVLEFIIVSPYEQRAAVAAAKERFENYLSNRFPGYGFKVGPFAPVGDEDEFCVLPLMNFLGDDGKSYMCTPPKRWLLQDIANACREFDYKSLRSFAA
;
A
#
# COMPACT_ATOMS: atom_id res chain seq x y z
N MET A 1 -10.90 -18.41 14.36
CA MET A 1 -9.63 -17.73 14.68
C MET A 1 -9.64 -16.43 13.90
N GLU A 2 -9.50 -15.30 14.58
CA GLU A 2 -9.38 -13.99 13.93
C GLU A 2 -7.96 -13.84 13.38
N ARG A 3 -7.84 -13.23 12.20
CA ARG A 3 -6.55 -13.01 11.53
C ARG A 3 -6.43 -11.55 11.17
N ASP A 4 -5.26 -10.97 11.40
CA ASP A 4 -4.98 -9.59 11.04
C ASP A 4 -4.76 -9.46 9.53
N VAL A 5 -5.04 -8.27 9.01
CA VAL A 5 -4.68 -7.90 7.63
C VAL A 5 -3.17 -7.75 7.55
N LEU A 6 -2.55 -8.46 6.60
CA LEU A 6 -1.12 -8.39 6.35
C LEU A 6 -0.77 -7.70 5.03
N GLU A 7 -1.71 -7.56 4.10
CA GLU A 7 -1.46 -7.06 2.75
C GLU A 7 -2.32 -5.82 2.48
N PHE A 8 -1.71 -4.80 1.86
CA PHE A 8 -2.37 -3.55 1.51
C PHE A 8 -2.14 -3.19 0.05
N ILE A 9 -3.20 -2.71 -0.60
CA ILE A 9 -3.14 -2.11 -1.93
C ILE A 9 -3.09 -0.59 -1.76
N ILE A 10 -2.07 0.03 -2.34
CA ILE A 10 -1.89 1.49 -2.36
C ILE A 10 -2.38 2.02 -3.69
N VAL A 11 -3.37 2.91 -3.65
CA VAL A 11 -3.87 3.61 -4.82
C VAL A 11 -3.42 5.06 -4.74
N SER A 12 -2.70 5.51 -5.77
CA SER A 12 -2.15 6.86 -5.83
C SER A 12 -3.19 7.89 -6.24
N PRO A 13 -3.01 9.17 -5.82
CA PRO A 13 -3.70 10.30 -6.41
C PRO A 13 -3.55 10.32 -7.93
N TYR A 14 -4.55 10.87 -8.64
CA TYR A 14 -4.57 10.87 -10.11
C TYR A 14 -3.34 11.55 -10.70
N GLU A 15 -3.01 12.74 -10.19
CA GLU A 15 -1.86 13.55 -10.64
C GLU A 15 -0.51 12.86 -10.40
N GLN A 16 -0.41 11.98 -9.39
CA GLN A 16 0.82 11.30 -9.01
C GLN A 16 0.99 9.92 -9.65
N ARG A 17 -0.06 9.39 -10.31
CA ARG A 17 -0.11 8.00 -10.81
C ARG A 17 1.09 7.59 -11.64
N ALA A 18 1.55 8.47 -12.54
CA ALA A 18 2.65 8.17 -13.46
C ALA A 18 3.99 8.10 -12.71
N ALA A 19 4.21 9.03 -11.77
CA ALA A 19 5.41 9.06 -10.95
C ALA A 19 5.46 7.86 -9.99
N VAL A 20 4.33 7.54 -9.35
CA VAL A 20 4.20 6.36 -8.47
C VAL A 20 4.41 5.07 -9.25
N ALA A 21 3.82 4.94 -10.44
CA ALA A 21 4.01 3.77 -11.31
C ALA A 21 5.48 3.61 -11.74
N ALA A 22 6.16 4.70 -12.11
CA ALA A 22 7.57 4.68 -12.46
C ALA A 22 8.49 4.33 -11.27
N ALA A 23 8.06 4.64 -10.04
CA ALA A 23 8.80 4.35 -8.82
C ALA A 23 8.29 3.10 -8.07
N LYS A 24 7.41 2.30 -8.68
CA LYS A 24 6.61 1.25 -8.02
C LYS A 24 7.43 0.37 -7.08
N GLU A 25 8.47 -0.28 -7.59
CA GLU A 25 9.27 -1.24 -6.81
C GLU A 25 9.97 -0.56 -5.62
N ARG A 26 10.53 0.63 -5.83
CA ARG A 26 11.15 1.42 -4.75
C ARG A 26 10.11 1.83 -3.70
N PHE A 27 8.91 2.16 -4.13
CA PHE A 27 7.84 2.59 -3.26
C PHE A 27 7.29 1.43 -2.41
N GLU A 28 7.05 0.26 -3.01
CA GLU A 28 6.65 -0.97 -2.31
C GLU A 28 7.72 -1.41 -1.29
N ASN A 29 9.00 -1.36 -1.68
CA ASN A 29 10.13 -1.67 -0.79
C ASN A 29 10.25 -0.66 0.35
N TYR A 30 10.06 0.64 0.08
CA TYR A 30 10.07 1.68 1.10
C TYR A 30 9.00 1.42 2.18
N LEU A 31 7.77 1.13 1.76
CA LEU A 31 6.68 0.84 2.69
C LEU A 31 6.94 -0.44 3.48
N SER A 32 7.41 -1.51 2.81
CA SER A 32 7.70 -2.79 3.47
C SER A 32 8.82 -2.67 4.52
N ASN A 33 9.82 -1.81 4.26
CA ASN A 33 10.88 -1.52 5.24
C ASN A 33 10.38 -0.65 6.41
N ARG A 34 9.45 0.28 6.15
CA ARG A 34 8.88 1.16 7.18
C ARG A 34 7.84 0.47 8.06
N PHE A 35 7.14 -0.52 7.53
CA PHE A 35 6.10 -1.27 8.21
C PHE A 35 6.40 -2.79 8.14
N PRO A 36 7.38 -3.29 8.93
CA PRO A 36 7.76 -4.70 8.89
C PRO A 36 6.60 -5.64 9.19
N GLY A 37 6.50 -6.73 8.44
CA GLY A 37 5.44 -7.74 8.58
C GLY A 37 4.19 -7.47 7.74
N TYR A 38 4.14 -6.34 7.03
CA TYR A 38 3.09 -6.02 6.07
C TYR A 38 3.61 -6.06 4.63
N GLY A 39 2.78 -6.54 3.71
CA GLY A 39 3.00 -6.50 2.27
C GLY A 39 2.25 -5.34 1.62
N PHE A 40 2.86 -4.73 0.62
CA PHE A 40 2.32 -3.57 -0.08
C PHE A 40 2.37 -3.78 -1.58
N LYS A 41 1.29 -3.41 -2.27
CA LYS A 41 1.22 -3.40 -3.74
C LYS A 41 0.62 -2.10 -4.24
N VAL A 42 1.22 -1.51 -5.26
CA VAL A 42 0.61 -0.39 -5.98
C VAL A 42 -0.49 -0.93 -6.90
N GLY A 43 -1.72 -0.48 -6.68
CA GLY A 43 -2.88 -0.85 -7.48
C GLY A 43 -2.79 -0.25 -8.90
N PRO A 44 -3.24 -0.98 -9.94
CA PRO A 44 -3.24 -0.49 -11.32
C PRO A 44 -4.42 0.48 -11.62
N PHE A 45 -5.29 0.73 -10.65
CA PHE A 45 -6.57 1.41 -10.84
C PHE A 45 -6.43 2.93 -10.70
N ALA A 46 -7.26 3.69 -11.44
CA ALA A 46 -7.49 5.11 -11.17
C ALA A 46 -8.07 5.29 -9.74
N PRO A 47 -7.83 6.43 -9.08
CA PRO A 47 -8.22 6.63 -7.68
C PRO A 47 -9.70 6.29 -7.43
N VAL A 48 -9.93 5.44 -6.43
CA VAL A 48 -11.26 5.17 -5.87
C VAL A 48 -11.39 6.06 -4.63
N GLY A 49 -12.01 7.23 -4.77
CA GLY A 49 -12.13 8.19 -3.67
C GLY A 49 -11.79 9.62 -4.10
N ASP A 50 -11.26 10.40 -3.16
CA ASP A 50 -10.74 11.74 -3.44
C ASP A 50 -9.51 11.64 -4.35
N GLU A 51 -9.56 12.32 -5.50
CA GLU A 51 -8.54 12.19 -6.56
C GLU A 51 -7.18 12.73 -6.13
N ASP A 52 -7.14 13.48 -5.02
CA ASP A 52 -5.96 14.16 -4.48
C ASP A 52 -5.25 13.38 -3.36
N GLU A 53 -5.82 12.29 -2.84
CA GLU A 53 -5.28 11.55 -1.69
C GLU A 53 -4.89 10.09 -2.00
N PHE A 54 -3.89 9.59 -1.25
CA PHE A 54 -3.55 8.18 -1.28
C PHE A 54 -4.63 7.36 -0.57
N CYS A 55 -5.16 6.35 -1.27
CA CYS A 55 -6.08 5.39 -0.68
C CYS A 55 -5.32 4.10 -0.30
N VAL A 56 -5.44 3.71 0.97
CA VAL A 56 -4.84 2.49 1.52
C VAL A 56 -5.94 1.45 1.70
N LEU A 57 -5.94 0.43 0.86
CA LEU A 57 -6.96 -0.60 0.81
C LEU A 57 -6.46 -1.89 1.46
N PRO A 58 -6.97 -2.28 2.65
CA PRO A 58 -6.59 -3.55 3.26
C PRO A 58 -7.14 -4.73 2.46
N LEU A 59 -6.31 -5.74 2.22
CA LEU A 59 -6.79 -7.02 1.70
C LEU A 59 -7.47 -7.79 2.83
N MET A 60 -8.79 -7.62 2.90
CA MET A 60 -9.62 -8.10 4.01
C MET A 60 -9.84 -9.60 4.01
N ASN A 61 -9.30 -10.35 3.05
CA ASN A 61 -9.49 -11.78 2.97
C ASN A 61 -8.17 -12.55 3.02
N PHE A 62 -8.23 -13.76 3.56
CA PHE A 62 -7.15 -14.74 3.49
C PHE A 62 -7.69 -16.11 3.07
N LEU A 63 -6.85 -16.91 2.43
CA LEU A 63 -7.15 -18.30 2.12
C LEU A 63 -6.84 -19.16 3.34
N GLY A 64 -7.84 -19.89 3.85
CA GLY A 64 -7.65 -20.90 4.88
C GLY A 64 -7.12 -22.20 4.29
N ASP A 65 -6.68 -23.11 5.17
CA ASP A 65 -6.11 -24.40 4.76
C ASP A 65 -7.14 -25.32 4.08
N ASP A 66 -8.44 -25.04 4.23
CA ASP A 66 -9.53 -25.72 3.54
C ASP A 66 -9.83 -25.14 2.14
N GLY A 67 -9.01 -24.19 1.68
CA GLY A 67 -9.15 -23.52 0.39
C GLY A 67 -10.27 -22.48 0.34
N LYS A 68 -10.90 -22.14 1.48
CA LYS A 68 -11.93 -21.10 1.52
C LYS A 68 -11.37 -19.75 1.89
N SER A 69 -12.04 -18.70 1.41
CA SER A 69 -11.72 -17.32 1.74
C SER A 69 -12.42 -16.92 3.04
N TYR A 70 -11.67 -16.36 3.98
CA TYR A 70 -12.16 -15.88 5.28
C TYR A 70 -11.84 -14.40 5.45
N MET A 71 -12.66 -13.71 6.24
CA MET A 71 -12.46 -12.29 6.53
C MET A 71 -11.44 -12.09 7.65
N CYS A 72 -10.54 -11.14 7.45
CA CYS A 72 -9.64 -10.61 8.47
C CYS A 72 -10.40 -9.67 9.42
N THR A 73 -9.81 -9.47 10.60
CA THR A 73 -10.23 -8.39 11.48
C THR A 73 -9.82 -7.05 10.86
N PRO A 74 -10.73 -6.04 10.80
CA PRO A 74 -10.40 -4.74 10.23
C PRO A 74 -9.19 -4.11 10.92
N PRO A 75 -8.24 -3.53 10.15
CA PRO A 75 -7.09 -2.88 10.73
C PRO A 75 -7.53 -1.63 11.52
N LYS A 76 -6.73 -1.25 12.51
CA LYS A 76 -6.98 -0.02 13.26
C LYS A 76 -6.86 1.19 12.34
N ARG A 77 -7.74 2.18 12.52
CA ARG A 77 -7.76 3.40 11.69
C ARG A 77 -6.43 4.17 11.71
N TRP A 78 -5.74 4.18 12.84
CA TRP A 78 -4.44 4.86 12.96
C TRP A 78 -3.37 4.23 12.04
N LEU A 79 -3.38 2.91 11.85
CA LEU A 79 -2.44 2.22 10.96
C LEU A 79 -2.66 2.65 9.50
N LEU A 80 -3.91 2.72 9.06
CA LEU A 80 -4.24 3.19 7.71
C LEU A 80 -3.78 4.63 7.50
N GLN A 81 -3.95 5.49 8.52
CA GLN A 81 -3.49 6.88 8.47
C GLN A 81 -1.95 6.96 8.40
N ASP A 82 -1.24 6.16 9.18
CA ASP A 82 0.23 6.15 9.17
C ASP A 82 0.79 5.67 7.83
N ILE A 83 0.18 4.65 7.22
CA ILE A 83 0.55 4.21 5.87
C ILE A 83 0.31 5.33 4.86
N ALA A 84 -0.85 5.99 4.91
CA ALA A 84 -1.17 7.11 4.02
C ALA A 84 -0.20 8.30 4.20
N ASN A 85 0.23 8.58 5.44
CA ASN A 85 1.22 9.60 5.74
C ASN A 85 2.59 9.23 5.14
N ALA A 86 3.02 7.98 5.32
CA ALA A 86 4.27 7.49 4.72
C ALA A 86 4.25 7.54 3.19
N CYS A 87 3.09 7.29 2.55
CA CYS A 87 2.94 7.49 1.12
C CYS A 87 3.27 8.93 0.73
N ARG A 88 2.69 9.92 1.42
CA ARG A 88 2.96 11.35 1.14
C ARG A 88 4.39 11.79 1.38
N GLU A 89 5.12 11.12 2.28
CA GLU A 89 6.52 11.40 2.59
C GLU A 89 7.51 10.83 1.55
N PHE A 90 7.07 9.89 0.71
CA PHE A 90 7.97 9.26 -0.25
C PHE A 90 8.31 10.20 -1.41
N ASP A 91 9.61 10.30 -1.72
CA ASP A 91 10.09 11.14 -2.83
C ASP A 91 10.04 10.39 -4.16
N TYR A 92 8.94 10.59 -4.90
CA TYR A 92 8.74 10.01 -6.23
C TYR A 92 9.59 10.64 -7.33
N LYS A 93 10.12 11.86 -7.10
CA LYS A 93 10.79 12.68 -8.12
C LYS A 93 12.30 12.46 -8.12
N SER A 94 12.86 12.04 -6.99
CA SER A 94 14.28 11.76 -6.88
C SER A 94 14.65 10.42 -7.53
N LEU A 95 15.19 10.52 -8.73
CA LEU A 95 16.07 9.51 -9.31
C LEU A 95 17.41 9.58 -8.56
N ARG A 96 17.46 9.11 -7.32
CA ARG A 96 18.76 8.77 -6.72
C ARG A 96 19.33 7.63 -7.56
N SER A 97 20.17 8.02 -8.52
CA SER A 97 21.17 7.18 -9.17
C SER A 97 21.94 6.46 -8.08
N PHE A 98 21.57 5.22 -7.79
CA PHE A 98 22.45 4.30 -7.10
C PHE A 98 23.32 3.66 -8.17
N ALA A 99 24.36 4.41 -8.57
CA ALA A 99 25.56 3.79 -9.09
C ALA A 99 26.26 3.16 -7.89
N ALA A 100 26.28 1.83 -7.84
CA ALA A 100 27.18 1.04 -7.01
C ALA A 100 28.25 0.41 -7.90
#